data_AF-A0A1Q7ZRY2-F1
#
_entry.id   AF-A0A1Q7ZRY2-F1
#
_cell.length_a   1.000
_cell.length_b   1.000
_cell.length_c   1.000
_cell.angle_alpha   90.00
_cell.angle_beta   90.00
_cell.angle_gamma   90.00
#
_symmetry.space_group_name_H-M   'P 1'
#
loop_
_entity.id
_entity.type
_entity.pdbx_description
1 polymer ?
#
loop_
_entity_poly.entity_id
_entity_poly.type
_entity_poly.pdbx_seq_one_letter_code
_entity_poly.pdbx_strand_id
1 'polypeptide(L)'
;IMSLASRCESCGMPMETNEQHGAQNPNNPYCIHCTDINGKLLSFEKKFEELVKTAMDTRWMNREQAEKYVLTQMAELPAWRDRVGKMKPGASISQ
;
A
#
# COMPACT_ATOMS: atom_id res chain seq x y z
N ILE A 1 18.39 16.70 -6.23
CA ILE A 1 17.62 16.11 -5.11
C ILE A 1 16.90 14.90 -5.70
N MET A 2 17.54 13.72 -5.69
CA MET A 2 16.88 12.50 -6.20
C MET A 2 16.02 11.95 -5.07
N SER A 3 14.69 11.99 -5.20
CA SER A 3 13.89 11.02 -4.45
C SER A 3 14.00 9.70 -5.20
N LEU A 4 14.59 8.70 -4.54
CA LEU A 4 14.89 7.34 -5.01
C LEU A 4 14.01 6.36 -4.24
N ALA A 5 12.68 6.53 -4.24
CA ALA A 5 11.81 5.53 -3.63
C ALA A 5 11.88 4.23 -4.47
N SER A 6 12.85 3.35 -4.17
CA SER A 6 13.07 2.10 -4.91
C SER A 6 11.93 1.11 -4.74
N ARG A 7 11.01 1.36 -3.81
CA ARG A 7 9.80 0.59 -3.56
C ARG A 7 8.62 1.51 -3.27
N CYS A 8 7.46 1.18 -3.83
CA CYS A 8 6.21 1.88 -3.61
C CYS A 8 5.81 1.81 -2.14
N GLU A 9 5.59 2.96 -1.51
CA GLU A 9 5.22 3.05 -0.10
C GLU A 9 3.81 2.52 0.22
N SER A 10 3.01 2.24 -0.81
CA SER A 10 1.62 1.75 -0.72
C SER A 10 1.46 0.24 -0.95
N CYS A 11 2.35 -0.39 -1.72
CA CYS A 11 2.24 -1.82 -2.03
C CYS A 11 3.57 -2.59 -1.99
N GLY A 12 4.70 -1.92 -1.75
CA GLY A 12 6.03 -2.54 -1.67
C GLY A 12 6.64 -2.94 -3.02
N MET A 13 5.94 -2.73 -4.14
CA MET A 13 6.47 -3.03 -5.48
C MET A 13 7.72 -2.21 -5.79
N PRO A 14 8.78 -2.81 -6.37
CA PRO A 14 9.93 -2.08 -6.87
C PRO A 14 9.55 -1.01 -7.90
N MET A 15 10.25 0.12 -7.88
CA MET A 15 10.15 1.22 -8.85
C MET A 15 11.56 1.61 -9.28
N GLU A 16 12.02 1.02 -10.38
CA GLU A 16 13.36 1.19 -10.96
C GLU A 16 13.42 2.29 -12.03
N THR A 17 12.29 2.59 -12.70
CA THR A 17 12.22 3.60 -13.77
C THR A 17 11.16 4.67 -13.47
N ASN A 18 11.35 5.86 -14.04
CA ASN A 18 10.44 6.99 -13.84
C ASN A 18 8.99 6.66 -14.21
N GLU A 19 8.79 5.84 -15.24
CA GLU A 19 7.48 5.43 -15.75
C GLU A 19 6.70 4.55 -14.77
N GLN A 20 7.39 3.96 -13.79
CA GLN A 20 6.77 3.12 -12.76
C GLN A 20 6.21 3.95 -11.60
N HIS A 21 6.63 5.22 -11.46
CA HIS A 21 6.11 6.13 -10.45
C HIS A 21 4.79 6.78 -10.90
N GLY A 22 3.91 7.06 -9.94
CA GLY A 22 2.62 7.69 -10.18
C GLY A 22 2.76 9.03 -10.94
N ALA A 23 1.95 9.21 -11.97
CA ALA A 23 2.05 10.31 -12.94
C ALA A 23 3.43 10.46 -13.61
N GLN A 24 4.20 9.38 -13.72
CA GLN A 24 5.57 9.36 -14.27
C GLN A 24 6.52 10.35 -13.59
N ASN A 25 6.22 10.70 -12.33
CA ASN A 25 7.02 11.62 -11.53
C ASN A 25 7.95 10.81 -10.63
N PRO A 26 9.29 10.82 -10.83
CA PRO A 26 10.23 10.05 -10.02
C PRO A 26 10.21 10.42 -8.53
N ASN A 27 9.66 11.59 -8.18
CA ASN A 27 9.49 11.99 -6.78
C ASN A 27 8.21 11.47 -6.13
N ASN A 28 7.32 10.82 -6.88
CA ASN A 28 6.12 10.21 -6.32
C ASN A 28 6.52 8.92 -5.57
N PRO A 29 6.23 8.79 -4.26
CA PRO A 29 6.60 7.59 -3.50
C PRO A 29 5.72 6.37 -3.82
N TYR A 30 4.74 6.51 -4.72
CA TYR A 30 3.79 5.47 -5.09
C TYR A 30 3.94 5.08 -6.56
N CYS A 31 3.69 3.80 -6.86
CA CYS A 31 3.73 3.32 -8.25
C CYS A 31 2.45 3.70 -9.01
N ILE A 32 2.50 3.61 -10.34
CA ILE A 32 1.36 3.85 -11.24
C ILE A 32 0.11 3.03 -10.91
N HIS A 33 0.25 1.87 -10.25
CA HIS A 33 -0.86 1.00 -9.87
C HIS A 33 -1.48 1.36 -8.50
N CYS A 34 -0.88 2.32 -7.79
CA CYS A 34 -1.36 2.78 -6.50
C CYS A 34 -1.90 4.22 -6.54
N THR A 35 -1.80 4.89 -7.68
CA THR A 35 -2.26 6.26 -7.86
C THR A 35 -3.37 6.37 -8.90
N ASP A 36 -4.08 7.49 -8.91
CA ASP A 36 -4.82 7.94 -10.08
C ASP A 36 -3.89 8.52 -11.16
N ILE A 37 -4.49 9.00 -12.26
CA ILE A 37 -3.78 9.60 -13.40
C ILE A 37 -2.95 10.84 -13.02
N ASN A 38 -3.33 11.53 -11.93
CA ASN A 38 -2.64 12.72 -11.44
C ASN A 38 -1.56 12.36 -10.39
N GLY A 39 -1.32 11.07 -10.13
CA GLY A 39 -0.33 10.62 -9.17
C GLY A 39 -0.82 10.67 -7.72
N LYS A 40 -2.11 10.92 -7.48
CA LYS A 40 -2.67 10.90 -6.14
C LYS A 40 -2.93 9.47 -5.69
N LEU A 41 -2.46 9.12 -4.50
CA LEU A 41 -2.66 7.80 -3.90
C LEU A 41 -4.14 7.44 -3.82
N LEU A 42 -4.48 6.20 -4.24
CA LEU A 42 -5.81 5.62 -4.11
C LEU A 42 -6.18 5.46 -2.62
N SER A 43 -7.48 5.40 -2.31
CA SER A 43 -7.91 5.26 -0.91
C SER A 43 -7.44 3.93 -0.30
N PHE A 44 -7.31 3.93 1.02
CA PHE A 44 -6.97 2.72 1.78
C PHE A 44 -7.94 1.57 1.47
N GLU A 45 -9.25 1.83 1.43
CA GLU A 45 -10.28 0.82 1.19
C GLU A 45 -10.13 0.19 -0.20
N LYS A 46 -9.84 1.01 -1.22
CA LYS A 46 -9.61 0.51 -2.58
C LYS A 46 -8.36 -0.36 -2.64
N LYS A 47 -7.23 0.11 -2.08
CA LYS A 47 -5.99 -0.68 -2.08
C LYS A 47 -6.12 -1.95 -1.23
N PHE A 48 -6.81 -1.87 -0.10
CA PHE A 48 -7.08 -3.02 0.76
C PHE A 48 -7.85 -4.10 -0.01
N GLU A 49 -8.98 -3.76 -0.64
CA GLU A 49 -9.78 -4.73 -1.38
C GLU A 49 -9.01 -5.32 -2.59
N GLU A 50 -8.26 -4.49 -3.33
CA GLU A 50 -7.41 -4.97 -4.44
C GLU A 50 -6.33 -5.96 -3.96
N LEU A 51 -5.67 -5.67 -2.83
CA LEU A 51 -4.67 -6.54 -2.25
C LEU A 51 -5.29 -7.84 -1.67
N VAL A 52 -6.48 -7.75 -1.08
CA VAL A 52 -7.23 -8.91 -0.57
C VAL A 52 -7.57 -9.85 -1.73
N LYS A 53 -8.14 -9.30 -2.81
CA LYS A 53 -8.43 -10.07 -4.03
C LYS A 53 -7.16 -10.69 -4.60
N THR A 54 -6.07 -9.94 -4.68
CA THR A 54 -4.78 -10.47 -5.18
C THR A 54 -4.27 -11.61 -4.30
N ALA A 55 -4.37 -11.50 -2.98
CA ALA A 55 -3.95 -12.56 -2.06
C ALA A 55 -4.83 -13.82 -2.19
N MET A 56 -6.15 -13.66 -2.38
CA MET A 56 -7.04 -14.78 -2.67
C MET A 56 -6.63 -15.48 -3.98
N ASP A 57 -6.44 -14.72 -5.05
CA ASP A 57 -6.15 -15.24 -6.39
C ASP A 57 -4.76 -15.89 -6.50
N THR A 58 -3.75 -15.35 -5.79
CA THR A 58 -2.34 -15.76 -5.96
C THR A 58 -1.81 -16.64 -4.84
N ARG A 59 -2.44 -16.64 -3.66
CA ARG A 59 -1.99 -17.39 -2.47
C ARG A 59 -3.01 -18.43 -2.00
N TRP A 60 -4.11 -18.61 -2.74
CA TRP A 60 -5.15 -19.60 -2.43
C TRP A 60 -5.75 -19.42 -1.02
N MET A 61 -5.78 -18.18 -0.55
CA MET A 61 -6.36 -17.81 0.74
C MET A 61 -7.86 -17.61 0.59
N ASN A 62 -8.64 -18.00 1.59
CA ASN A 62 -10.02 -17.52 1.70
C ASN A 62 -10.03 -16.02 2.08
N ARG A 63 -11.20 -15.37 2.00
CA ARG A 63 -11.30 -13.92 2.24
C ARG A 63 -10.82 -13.50 3.63
N GLU A 64 -11.19 -14.24 4.68
CA GLU A 64 -10.79 -13.92 6.06
C GLU A 64 -9.26 -14.03 6.24
N GLN A 65 -8.64 -15.07 5.67
CA GLN A 65 -7.19 -15.25 5.68
C GLN A 65 -6.48 -14.13 4.91
N ALA A 66 -7.00 -13.78 3.73
CA ALA A 66 -6.47 -12.72 2.90
C ALA A 66 -6.54 -11.34 3.57
N GLU A 67 -7.66 -11.00 4.22
CA GLU A 67 -7.82 -9.74 4.96
C GLU A 67 -6.78 -9.61 6.09
N LYS A 68 -6.61 -10.65 6.92
CA LYS A 68 -5.62 -10.67 8.00
C LYS A 68 -4.18 -10.56 7.46
N TYR A 69 -3.90 -11.29 6.39
CA TYR A 69 -2.61 -11.25 5.71
C TYR A 69 -2.31 -9.84 5.17
N VAL A 70 -3.26 -9.23 4.46
CA VAL A 70 -3.10 -7.90 3.88
C VAL A 70 -2.97 -6.82 4.95
N LEU A 71 -3.75 -6.85 6.03
CA LEU A 71 -3.57 -5.91 7.14
C LEU A 71 -2.17 -6.02 7.76
N THR A 72 -1.63 -7.25 7.88
CA THR A 72 -0.26 -7.45 8.37
C THR A 72 0.77 -6.83 7.42
N GLN A 73 0.61 -7.00 6.10
CA GLN A 73 1.50 -6.36 5.11
C GLN A 73 1.37 -4.83 5.11
N MET A 74 0.15 -4.31 5.15
CA MET A 74 -0.12 -2.87 5.18
C MET A 74 0.38 -2.21 6.47
N ALA A 75 0.49 -2.95 7.58
CA ALA A 75 1.11 -2.43 8.80
C ALA A 75 2.59 -2.06 8.64
N GLU A 76 3.29 -2.66 7.67
CA GLU A 76 4.72 -2.41 7.41
C GLU A 76 4.94 -1.33 6.34
N LEU A 77 3.90 -0.96 5.59
CA LEU A 77 3.97 -0.05 4.46
C LEU A 77 3.85 1.41 4.93
N PRO A 78 4.78 2.32 4.54
CA PRO A 78 4.79 3.69 5.04
C PRO A 78 3.48 4.46 4.85
N ALA A 79 2.77 4.21 3.76
CA ALA A 79 1.48 4.86 3.47
C ALA A 79 0.37 4.47 4.47
N TRP A 80 0.47 3.31 5.12
CA TRP A 80 -0.65 2.67 5.80
C TRP A 80 -0.40 2.32 7.26
N ARG A 81 0.86 2.18 7.69
CA ARG A 81 1.25 1.72 9.04
C ARG A 81 0.52 2.44 10.18
N ASP A 82 0.40 3.76 10.11
CA ASP A 82 -0.27 4.56 11.15
C ASP A 82 -1.77 4.28 11.20
N ARG A 83 -2.38 4.10 10.03
CA ARG A 83 -3.81 3.80 9.91
C ARG A 83 -4.12 2.41 10.43
N VAL A 84 -3.33 1.40 10.04
CA VAL A 84 -3.51 0.02 10.51
C VAL A 84 -3.21 -0.08 12.01
N GLY A 85 -2.21 0.65 12.52
CA GLY A 85 -1.90 0.72 13.95
C GLY A 85 -3.10 1.16 14.79
N LYS A 86 -3.88 2.13 14.30
CA LYS A 86 -5.11 2.61 14.95
C LYS A 86 -6.29 1.63 14.89
N MET A 87 -6.25 0.62 14.01
CA MET A 87 -7.30 -0.40 13.87
C MET A 87 -7.16 -1.54 14.87
N LYS A 88 -6.00 -1.71 15.52
CA LYS A 88 -5.78 -2.78 16.51
C LYS A 88 -6.64 -2.49 17.76
N PRO A 89 -7.54 -3.41 18.17
CA PRO A 89 -8.29 -3.22 19.40
C PRO A 89 -7.30 -3.21 20.57
N GLY A 90 -7.23 -2.07 21.27
CA GLY A 90 -6.28 -1.83 22.36
C GLY A 90 -5.29 -0.67 22.13
N ALA A 91 -5.26 -0.03 20.95
CA ALA A 91 -4.56 1.24 20.75
C ALA A 91 -5.36 2.42 21.37
N SER A 92 -5.62 2.29 22.68
CA SER A 92 -6.05 3.37 23.55
C SER A 92 -4.94 4.42 23.60
N ILE A 93 -5.36 5.66 23.34
CA ILE A 93 -4.68 6.92 23.64
C ILE A 93 -3.72 6.78 24.82
N SER A 94 -2.48 7.21 24.64
CA SER A 94 -1.59 7.58 25.72
C SER A 94 -0.80 8.81 25.29
N GLN A 95 -1.31 9.94 25.77
CA GLN A 95 -0.68 11.26 26.04
C GLN A 95 0.11 11.94 24.91
#